data_AF-A0A4Q7FPV8-F1
#
_entry.id   AF-A0A4Q7FPV8-F1
#
_cell.length_a   1.000
_cell.length_b   1.000
_cell.length_c   1.000
_cell.angle_alpha   90.00
_cell.angle_beta   90.00
_cell.angle_gamma   90.00
#
_symmetry.space_group_name_H-M   'P 1'
#
loop_
_entity.id
_entity.type
_entity.pdbx_description
1 polymer ?
#
loop_
_entity_poly.entity_id
_entity_poly.type
_entity_poly.pdbx_seq_one_letter_code
_entity_poly.pdbx_strand_id
1 'polypeptide(L)'
;AKFERRLTDWTTPELLDLQILFLRAARVVDDRSLDLPMPLRGLIASKLEKSGVPAPQTAKIKGFVPIGRSDRASLYDESLPPGLILIE
;
A
#
# COMPACT_ATOMS: atom_id res chain seq x y z
N ALA A 1 -10.21 -15.95 -25.28
CA ALA A 1 -9.01 -15.13 -25.58
C ALA A 1 -9.22 -13.60 -25.49
N LYS A 2 -10.33 -13.00 -25.94
CA LYS A 2 -10.51 -11.52 -25.91
C LYS A 2 -10.85 -10.94 -24.51
N PHE A 3 -11.52 -11.72 -23.66
CA PHE A 3 -11.94 -11.31 -22.31
C PHE A 3 -10.80 -11.34 -21.28
N GLU A 4 -9.92 -12.32 -21.38
CA GLU A 4 -8.83 -12.58 -20.44
C GLU A 4 -7.81 -11.43 -20.43
N ARG A 5 -7.57 -10.84 -21.61
CA ARG A 5 -6.64 -9.71 -21.77
C ARG A 5 -7.15 -8.43 -21.10
N ARG A 6 -8.48 -8.23 -20.99
CA ARG A 6 -9.08 -7.06 -20.31
C ARG A 6 -8.92 -7.12 -18.79
N LEU A 7 -9.08 -8.31 -18.17
CA LEU A 7 -8.92 -8.47 -16.72
C LEU A 7 -7.46 -8.32 -16.26
N THR A 8 -6.49 -8.53 -17.16
CA THR A 8 -5.07 -8.37 -16.87
C THR A 8 -4.55 -6.94 -17.04
N ASP A 9 -5.25 -6.12 -17.81
CA ASP A 9 -4.84 -4.76 -18.14
C ASP A 9 -5.43 -3.76 -17.15
N TRP A 10 -4.73 -3.51 -16.04
CA TRP A 10 -5.21 -2.58 -15.02
C TRP A 10 -5.11 -1.12 -15.44
N THR A 11 -4.67 -0.80 -16.67
CA THR A 11 -4.67 0.57 -17.18
C THR A 11 -6.05 1.02 -17.64
N THR A 12 -7.02 0.11 -17.78
CA THR A 12 -8.37 0.49 -18.22
C THR A 12 -9.12 1.24 -17.11
N PRO A 13 -9.88 2.29 -17.44
CA PRO A 13 -10.57 3.13 -16.45
C PRO A 13 -11.48 2.34 -15.49
N GLU A 14 -12.11 1.27 -15.97
CA GLU A 14 -13.02 0.43 -15.21
C GLU A 14 -12.32 -0.39 -14.11
N LEU A 15 -10.99 -0.47 -14.16
CA LEU A 15 -10.16 -1.26 -13.25
C LEU A 15 -9.26 -0.39 -12.36
N LEU A 16 -9.41 0.95 -12.39
CA LEU A 16 -8.69 1.85 -11.48
C LEU A 16 -8.97 1.52 -10.01
N ASP A 17 -10.21 1.15 -9.69
CA ASP A 17 -10.60 0.75 -8.34
C ASP A 17 -9.90 -0.54 -7.87
N LEU A 18 -9.56 -1.44 -8.80
CA LEU A 18 -8.76 -2.62 -8.47
C LEU A 18 -7.34 -2.23 -8.05
N GLN A 19 -6.75 -1.20 -8.65
CA GLN A 19 -5.43 -0.72 -8.24
C GLN A 19 -5.46 -0.28 -6.76
N ILE A 20 -6.50 0.45 -6.37
CA ILE A 20 -6.72 0.90 -4.98
C ILE A 20 -6.95 -0.30 -4.05
N LEU A 21 -7.77 -1.27 -4.48
CA LEU A 21 -8.04 -2.48 -3.69
C LEU A 21 -6.76 -3.29 -3.43
N PHE A 22 -5.94 -3.51 -4.45
CA PHE A 22 -4.69 -4.27 -4.32
C PHE A 22 -3.62 -3.51 -3.52
N LEU A 23 -3.55 -2.18 -3.63
CA LEU A 23 -2.72 -1.36 -2.74
C LEU A 23 -3.09 -1.56 -1.26
N ARG A 24 -4.40 -1.62 -0.96
CA ARG A 24 -4.89 -1.84 0.41
C ARG A 24 -4.65 -3.27 0.89
N ALA A 25 -4.97 -4.27 0.06
CA ALA A 25 -4.84 -5.68 0.40
C ALA A 25 -3.39 -6.13 0.57
N ALA A 26 -2.44 -5.50 -0.13
CA ALA A 26 -1.01 -5.82 -0.02
C ALA A 26 -0.29 -5.07 1.11
N ARG A 27 -1.00 -4.24 1.88
CA ARG A 27 -0.42 -3.50 3.01
C ARG A 27 0.03 -4.47 4.10
N VAL A 28 1.24 -4.26 4.62
CA VAL A 28 1.74 -4.96 5.81
C VAL A 28 1.12 -4.31 7.05
N VAL A 29 0.41 -5.08 7.85
CA VAL A 29 -0.29 -4.65 9.07
C VAL A 29 0.29 -5.25 10.35
N ASP A 30 1.42 -5.96 10.26
CA ASP A 30 2.13 -6.63 11.37
C ASP A 30 1.31 -7.77 12.01
N ASP A 31 0.34 -8.29 11.26
CA ASP A 31 -0.37 -9.52 11.56
C ASP A 31 -0.07 -10.54 10.45
N ARG A 32 0.77 -11.53 10.77
CA ARG A 32 1.20 -12.55 9.81
C ARG A 32 0.06 -13.40 9.24
N SER A 33 -1.09 -13.46 9.91
CA SER A 33 -2.26 -14.18 9.39
C SER A 33 -2.99 -13.41 8.28
N LEU A 34 -2.80 -12.09 8.25
CA LEU A 34 -3.38 -11.17 7.26
C LEU A 34 -2.36 -10.74 6.20
N ASP A 35 -1.08 -10.68 6.57
CA ASP A 35 -0.02 -10.19 5.71
C ASP A 35 0.32 -11.13 4.56
N LEU A 36 0.34 -10.59 3.35
CA LEU A 36 0.79 -11.33 2.18
C LEU A 36 2.31 -11.60 2.23
N PRO A 37 2.77 -12.79 1.79
CA PRO A 37 4.19 -13.09 1.67
C PRO A 37 4.93 -12.08 0.78
N MET A 38 6.20 -11.79 1.10
CA MET A 38 7.02 -10.83 0.37
C MET A 38 7.04 -11.05 -1.16
N PRO A 39 7.19 -12.28 -1.68
CA PRO A 39 7.19 -12.50 -3.13
C PRO A 39 5.87 -12.05 -3.79
N LEU A 40 4.73 -12.31 -3.13
CA LEU A 40 3.42 -11.94 -3.65
C LEU A 40 3.20 -10.44 -3.62
N ARG A 41 3.63 -9.76 -2.55
CA ARG A 41 3.64 -8.29 -2.47
C ARG A 41 4.49 -7.68 -3.58
N GLY A 42 5.66 -8.26 -3.86
CA GLY A 42 6.52 -7.86 -4.97
C GLY A 42 5.84 -7.97 -6.33
N LEU A 43 5.11 -9.06 -6.58
CA LEU A 43 4.33 -9.27 -7.81
C LEU A 43 3.21 -8.23 -7.96
N ILE A 44 2.44 -7.99 -6.89
CA ILE A 44 1.38 -6.97 -6.88
C ILE A 44 1.96 -5.59 -7.18
N ALA A 45 3.05 -5.24 -6.50
CA ALA A 45 3.69 -3.94 -6.66
C ALA A 45 4.25 -3.72 -8.08
N SER A 46 4.88 -4.74 -8.68
CA SER A 46 5.32 -4.67 -10.08
C SER A 46 4.15 -4.49 -11.05
N LYS A 47 3.02 -5.14 -10.78
CA LYS A 47 1.83 -5.01 -11.62
C LYS A 47 1.21 -3.61 -11.51
N LEU A 48 1.09 -3.08 -10.30
CA LEU A 48 0.61 -1.70 -10.06
C LEU A 48 1.50 -0.67 -10.77
N GLU A 49 2.81 -0.79 -10.67
CA GLU A 49 3.77 0.11 -11.34
C GLU A 49 3.62 0.07 -12.87
N LYS A 50 3.53 -1.14 -13.45
CA LYS A 50 3.27 -1.31 -14.90
C LYS A 50 1.91 -0.75 -15.34
N SER A 51 1.00 -0.57 -14.40
CA SER A 51 -0.36 -0.06 -14.63
C SER A 51 -0.51 1.43 -14.35
N GLY A 52 0.60 2.13 -14.08
CA GLY A 52 0.66 3.59 -13.90
C GLY A 52 0.64 4.06 -12.44
N VAL A 53 0.59 3.16 -11.46
CA VAL A 53 0.69 3.56 -10.04
C VAL A 53 2.12 4.04 -9.74
N PRO A 54 2.30 5.24 -9.15
CA PRO A 54 3.62 5.76 -8.85
C PRO A 54 4.42 4.86 -7.89
N ALA A 55 5.72 4.66 -8.18
CA ALA A 55 6.63 3.87 -7.36
C ALA A 55 6.65 4.26 -5.85
N PRO A 56 6.52 5.54 -5.46
CA PRO A 56 6.42 5.91 -4.04
C PRO A 56 5.19 5.31 -3.33
N GLN A 57 4.09 5.05 -4.05
CA GLN A 57 2.89 4.43 -3.45
C GLN A 57 3.09 2.93 -3.27
N THR A 58 3.72 2.25 -4.22
CA THR A 58 3.97 0.81 -4.21
C THR A 58 5.17 0.42 -3.33
N ALA A 59 6.09 1.35 -3.04
CA ALA A 59 7.17 1.14 -2.08
C ALA A 59 6.65 0.73 -0.68
N LYS A 60 5.50 1.29 -0.28
CA LYS A 60 4.85 1.02 1.02
C LYS A 60 4.40 -0.43 1.21
N ILE A 61 4.18 -1.18 0.13
CA ILE A 61 3.80 -2.59 0.19
C ILE A 61 4.99 -3.52 -0.07
N LYS A 62 6.12 -3.00 -0.57
CA LYS A 62 7.37 -3.76 -0.79
C LYS A 62 8.23 -3.84 0.48
N GLY A 63 8.16 -2.85 1.37
CA GLY A 63 8.99 -2.80 2.56
C GLY A 63 8.29 -2.17 3.77
N PHE A 64 8.95 -2.28 4.91
CA PHE A 64 8.67 -1.43 6.05
C PHE A 64 9.08 0.00 5.69
N VAL A 65 8.12 0.93 5.65
CA VAL A 65 8.44 2.35 5.58
C VAL A 65 8.55 2.83 7.02
N PRO A 66 9.77 3.03 7.57
CA PRO A 66 9.91 3.65 8.87
C PRO A 66 9.23 5.01 8.79
N ILE A 67 8.22 5.23 9.61
CA ILE A 67 7.62 6.55 9.74
C ILE A 67 8.69 7.45 10.37
N GLY A 68 9.24 8.37 9.58
CA GLY A 68 10.19 9.37 10.05
C GLY A 68 9.53 10.23 11.13
N ARG A 69 10.34 10.79 12.06
CA ARG A 69 9.82 11.63 13.16
C ARG A 69 8.87 12.74 12.66
N SER A 70 9.16 13.31 11.49
CA SER A 70 8.34 14.37 10.87
C SER A 70 6.98 13.87 10.38
N ASP A 71 6.90 12.64 9.86
CA ASP A 71 5.65 12.06 9.35
C ASP A 71 4.71 11.63 10.49
N ARG A 72 5.26 11.33 11.69
CA ARG A 72 4.46 11.03 12.89
C ARG A 72 3.63 12.24 13.32
N ALA A 73 4.20 13.44 13.30
CA ALA A 73 3.47 14.64 13.70
C ALA A 73 2.23 14.91 12.84
N SER A 74 2.34 14.69 11.52
CA SER A 74 1.21 14.83 10.59
C SER A 74 0.19 13.67 10.65
N LEU A 75 0.58 12.51 11.16
CA LEU A 75 -0.33 11.37 11.39
C LEU A 75 -1.10 11.48 12.71
N TYR A 76 -0.50 12.11 13.71
CA TYR A 76 -1.09 12.41 15.02
C TYR A 76 -1.60 13.85 15.09
N ASP A 77 -2.10 14.41 13.98
CA ASP A 77 -2.61 15.79 13.91
C ASP A 77 -3.92 15.99 14.70
N GLU A 78 -4.43 14.95 15.38
CA GLU A 78 -5.19 15.13 16.61
C GLU A 78 -4.18 15.29 17.74
N SER A 79 -4.05 16.51 18.26
CA SER A 79 -3.21 16.80 19.43
C SER A 79 -3.35 15.67 20.44
N LEU A 80 -2.23 15.06 20.84
CA LEU A 80 -2.26 14.06 21.91
C LEU A 80 -3.06 14.65 23.08
N PRO A 81 -4.09 13.94 23.58
CA PRO A 81 -4.85 14.40 24.73
C PRO A 81 -3.92 14.83 25.86
N PRO A 82 -4.26 15.88 26.62
CA PRO A 82 -3.43 16.32 27.75
C PRO A 82 -3.10 15.14 28.66
N GLY A 83 -1.80 14.87 28.86
CA GLY A 83 -1.32 13.78 29.72
C GLY A 83 -0.79 12.54 28.98
N LEU A 84 -0.83 12.49 27.65
CA LEU A 84 -0.15 11.44 26.87
C LEU A 84 1.20 11.93 26.35
N ILE A 85 2.26 11.16 26.68
CA ILE A 85 3.63 11.40 26.24
C ILE A 85 4.09 10.16 25.47
N LEU A 86 4.62 10.34 24.26
CA LEU A 86 5.30 9.27 23.53
C LEU A 86 6.63 8.96 24.24
N ILE A 87 6.75 7.76 24.80
CA ILE A 87 7.97 7.27 25.45
C ILE A 87 8.75 6.43 24.44
N GLU A 88 10.06 6.70 24.31
CA GLU A 88 10.98 6.02 23.37
C GLU A 88 11.29 4.57 23.73
#